data_AF-A0A7J4LHN2-F1
#
_entry.id   AF-A0A7J4LHN2-F1
#
_cell.length_a   1.000
_cell.length_b   1.000
_cell.length_c   1.000
_cell.angle_alpha   90.00
_cell.angle_beta   90.00
_cell.angle_gamma   90.00
#
_symmetry.space_group_name_H-M   'P 1'
#
loop_
_entity.id
_entity.type
_entity.pdbx_description
1 polymer ?
#
loop_
_entity_poly.entity_id
_entity_poly.type
_entity_poly.pdbx_seq_one_letter_code
_entity_poly.pdbx_strand_id
1 'polypeptide(L)' 'MGMNFGRPSNNRKLPNVLNRKQLLQLFEVIDDVHVFMGCLIALFCGLRISEVCNLRKQDIDLETEKVFVKAG' A
#
# COMPACT_ATOMS: atom_id res chain seq x y z
N MET A 1 19.28 13.15 -42.09
CA MET A 1 17.91 12.66 -41.78
C MET A 1 17.83 12.47 -40.27
N GLY A 2 17.28 13.45 -39.54
CA GLY A 2 17.30 13.46 -38.08
C GLY A 2 16.23 12.53 -37.50
N MET A 3 16.63 11.65 -36.59
CA MET A 3 15.73 10.74 -35.87
C MET A 3 14.87 11.54 -34.89
N ASN A 4 13.57 11.61 -35.14
CA ASN A 4 12.58 12.19 -34.22
C ASN A 4 12.31 11.19 -33.08
N PHE A 5 12.95 11.38 -31.93
CA PHE A 5 12.51 10.75 -30.69
C PHE A 5 11.22 11.44 -30.24
N GLY A 6 10.07 10.80 -30.49
CA GLY A 6 8.78 11.29 -30.01
C GLY A 6 8.82 11.54 -28.51
N ARG A 7 8.42 12.74 -28.08
CA ARG A 7 8.29 13.09 -26.65
C ARG A 7 7.47 12.00 -25.95
N PRO A 8 7.94 11.41 -24.84
CA PRO A 8 7.10 10.50 -24.06
C PRO A 8 5.84 11.25 -23.66
N SER A 9 4.67 10.71 -23.99
CA SER A 9 3.40 11.34 -23.66
C SER A 9 3.28 11.35 -22.13
N ASN A 10 3.40 12.54 -21.54
CA ASN A 10 3.37 12.72 -20.08
C ASN A 10 1.95 12.63 -19.51
N ASN A 11 1.03 11.95 -20.19
CA ASN A 11 -0.38 11.89 -19.83
C ASN A 11 -0.64 10.75 -18.84
N ARG A 12 0.13 10.71 -17.74
CA ARG A 12 -0.22 9.87 -16.60
C ARG A 12 -1.44 10.50 -15.95
N LYS A 13 -2.63 9.95 -16.28
CA LYS A 13 -3.86 10.28 -15.56
C LYS A 13 -3.59 10.09 -14.07
N LEU A 14 -3.99 11.07 -13.27
CA LEU A 14 -3.89 10.96 -11.81
C LEU A 14 -4.53 9.64 -11.38
N PRO A 15 -3.89 8.86 -10.50
CA PRO A 15 -4.48 7.63 -9.98
C PRO A 15 -5.83 7.96 -9.37
N ASN A 16 -6.83 7.15 -9.69
CA ASN A 16 -8.11 7.24 -8.99
C ASN A 16 -7.88 6.73 -7.56
N VAL A 17 -7.87 7.64 -6.59
CA VAL A 17 -7.69 7.31 -5.18
C VAL A 17 -9.01 6.85 -4.57
N LEU A 18 -8.94 5.86 -3.68
CA LEU A 18 -10.13 5.38 -2.97
C LEU A 18 -10.64 6.46 -2.02
N ASN A 19 -11.93 6.75 -2.09
CA ASN A 19 -12.58 7.54 -1.06
C ASN A 19 -12.97 6.68 0.16
N ARG A 20 -13.36 7.32 1.26
CA ARG A 20 -13.73 6.64 2.51
C ARG A 20 -14.79 5.55 2.33
N LYS A 21 -15.82 5.80 1.51
CA LYS A 21 -16.90 4.83 1.29
C LYS A 21 -16.41 3.60 0.54
N GLN A 22 -15.61 3.80 -0.52
CA GLN A 22 -15.01 2.72 -1.28
C GLN A 22 -14.04 1.90 -0.42
N LEU A 23 -13.32 2.56 0.48
CA LEU A 23 -12.42 1.90 1.42
C LEU A 23 -13.19 0.99 2.38
N LEU A 24 -14.30 1.47 2.96
CA LEU A 24 -15.16 0.64 3.82
C LEU A 24 -15.71 -0.57 3.06
N GLN A 25 -16.23 -0.35 1.85
CA GLN A 25 -16.71 -1.43 0.98
C GLN A 25 -15.63 -2.47 0.66
N LEU A 26 -14.37 -2.04 0.50
CA LEU A 26 -13.25 -2.94 0.29
C LEU A 26 -12.98 -3.80 1.53
N PHE A 27 -12.97 -3.21 2.72
CA PHE A 27 -12.70 -3.95 3.95
C PHE A 27 -13.86 -4.85 4.39
N GLU A 28 -15.11 -4.53 4.02
CA GLU A 28 -16.29 -5.34 4.30
C GLU A 28 -16.30 -6.70 3.59
N VAL A 29 -15.56 -6.86 2.48
CA VAL A 29 -15.55 -8.09 1.67
C VAL A 29 -14.31 -8.95 1.87
N ILE A 30 -13.40 -8.57 2.78
CA ILE A 30 -12.18 -9.34 3.06
C ILE A 30 -12.46 -10.31 4.21
N ASP A 31 -12.66 -11.59 3.87
CA ASP A 31 -12.93 -12.65 4.85
C ASP A 31 -11.66 -13.18 5.53
N ASP A 32 -10.52 -13.11 4.84
CA ASP A 32 -9.25 -13.60 5.37
C ASP A 32 -8.63 -12.58 6.34
N VAL A 33 -8.49 -12.98 7.61
CA VAL A 33 -7.97 -12.12 8.67
C VAL A 33 -6.54 -11.65 8.41
N HIS A 34 -5.70 -12.46 7.75
CA HIS A 34 -4.33 -12.09 7.45
C HIS A 34 -4.28 -11.02 6.35
N VAL A 35 -5.11 -11.17 5.31
CA VAL A 35 -5.25 -10.16 4.25
C VAL A 35 -5.83 -8.87 4.83
N PHE A 36 -6.87 -8.98 5.65
CA PHE A 36 -7.51 -7.83 6.29
C PHE A 36 -6.50 -7.02 7.12
N MET A 37 -5.76 -7.70 8.00
CA MET A 37 -4.73 -7.06 8.82
C MET A 37 -3.59 -6.48 7.98
N GLY A 38 -3.14 -7.19 6.94
CA GLY A 38 -2.11 -6.69 6.02
C GLY A 38 -2.54 -5.41 5.31
N CYS A 39 -3.77 -5.35 4.81
CA CYS A 39 -4.34 -4.16 4.18
C CYS A 39 -4.50 -2.99 5.16
N LEU A 40 -4.93 -3.25 6.40
CA LEU A 40 -5.03 -2.20 7.42
C LEU A 40 -3.68 -1.60 7.77
N ILE A 41 -2.68 -2.44 8.03
CA ILE A 41 -1.32 -1.99 8.37
C ILE A 41 -0.73 -1.21 7.19
N ALA A 42 -0.91 -1.69 5.96
CA ALA A 42 -0.47 -0.98 4.76
C ALA A 42 -1.07 0.42 4.67
N LEU A 43 -2.38 0.52 4.90
CA LEU A 43 -3.13 1.78 4.80
C LEU A 43 -2.73 2.78 5.90
N PHE A 44 -2.70 2.35 7.16
CA PHE A 44 -2.47 3.24 8.29
C PHE A 44 -1.00 3.61 8.49
N CYS A 45 -0.08 2.68 8.21
CA CYS A 45 1.35 2.93 8.34
C CYS A 45 2.01 3.38 7.02
N GLY A 46 1.28 3.38 5.89
CA GLY A 46 1.79 3.80 4.59
C GLY A 46 2.84 2.86 4.00
N LEU A 47 2.76 1.57 4.31
CA LEU A 47 3.76 0.59 3.93
C LEU A 47 3.60 0.13 2.48
N ARG A 48 4.73 -0.18 1.85
CA ARG A 48 4.78 -0.88 0.56
C ARG A 48 4.34 -2.32 0.74
N ILE A 49 3.82 -2.92 -0.34
CA ILE A 49 3.39 -4.33 -0.34
C ILE A 49 4.52 -5.25 0.14
N SER A 50 5.75 -5.04 -0.34
CA SER A 50 6.93 -5.81 0.06
C SER A 50 7.24 -5.69 1.55
N GLU A 51 7.01 -4.53 2.16
CA GLU A 51 7.27 -4.28 3.59
C GLU A 51 6.23 -5.03 4.44
N VAL A 52 4.95 -5.00 4.05
CA VAL A 52 3.87 -5.72 4.73
C VAL A 52 4.07 -7.23 4.64
N CYS A 53 4.39 -7.75 3.45
CA CYS A 53 4.60 -9.18 3.24
C CYS A 53 5.80 -9.74 4.03
N ASN A 54 6.79 -8.90 4.36
CA ASN A 54 7.98 -9.31 5.11
C ASN A 54 7.90 -9.04 6.62
N LEU A 55 6.80 -8.42 7.09
CA LEU A 55 6.62 -8.05 8.49
C LEU A 55 6.52 -9.29 9.38
N ARG A 56 7.27 -9.30 10.49
CA ARG A 56 7.20 -10.37 11.49
C ARG A 56 6.46 -9.88 12.73
N LYS A 57 5.89 -10.81 13.50
CA LYS A 57 5.18 -10.49 14.75
C LYS A 57 6.04 -9.66 15.73
N GLN A 58 7.33 -9.98 15.81
CA GLN A 58 8.31 -9.26 16.65
C GLN A 58 8.60 -7.82 16.20
N ASP A 59 8.24 -7.46 14.97
CA ASP A 59 8.43 -6.11 14.43
C ASP A 59 7.25 -5.18 14.82
N ILE A 60 6.20 -5.72 15.45
CA ILE A 60 5.03 -4.96 15.91
C ILE A 60 5.09 -4.82 17.42
N ASP A 61 5.26 -3.58 17.88
CA ASP A 61 5.15 -3.22 19.29
C ASP A 61 3.76 -2.62 19.54
N LEU A 62 2.90 -3.43 20.18
CA LEU A 62 1.54 -3.03 20.53
C LEU A 62 1.47 -2.13 21.78
N GLU A 63 2.50 -2.08 22.62
CA GLU A 63 2.53 -1.18 23.78
C GLU A 63 2.84 0.25 23.36
N THR A 64 3.73 0.41 22.37
CA THR A 64 4.11 1.74 21.86
C THR A 64 3.43 2.12 20.54
N GLU A 65 2.56 1.24 20.02
CA GLU A 65 1.85 1.38 18.74
C GLU A 65 2.80 1.64 17.55
N LYS A 66 3.93 0.93 17.53
CA LYS A 66 4.98 1.09 16.51
C LYS A 66 5.16 -0.17 15.69
N VAL A 67 5.47 0.05 14.41
CA VAL A 67 5.86 -1.01 13.48
C VAL A 67 7.27 -0.73 12.99
N PHE A 68 8.17 -1.67 13.23
CA PHE A 68 9.54 -1.60 12.73
C PHE A 68 9.62 -2.18 11.32
N VAL A 69 9.97 -1.34 10.35
CA VAL A 69 10.09 -1.76 8.95
C VAL A 69 11.57 -1.86 8.60
N LYS A 70 11.98 -3.04 8.11
CA LYS A 70 13.32 -3.22 7.60
C LYS A 70 13.43 -2.54 6.25
N ALA A 71 14.27 -1.51 6.15
CA ALA A 71 14.55 -0.83 4.90
C ALA A 71 15.23 -1.81 3.93
N GLY A 72 14.62 -2.01 2.76
CA GLY A 72 15.10 -2.85 1.67
C GLY A 72 14.63 -2.30 0.33
#